data_AF-A0A377ZCE8-F1
#
_entry.id   AF-A0A377ZCE8-F1
#
_cell.length_a   1.000
_cell.length_b   1.000
_cell.length_c   1.000
_cell.angle_alpha   90.00
_cell.angle_beta   90.00
_cell.angle_gamma   90.00
#
_symmetry.space_group_name_H-M   'P 1'
#
loop_
_entity.id
_entity.type
_entity.pdbx_description
1 polymer ?
#
loop_
_entity_poly.entity_id
_entity_poly.type
_entity_poly.pdbx_seq_one_letter_code
_entity_poly.pdbx_strand_id
1 'polypeptide(L)'
;MMEKTADAVVVGLDADWSDVGSWSALWEVSPKDGQGNVLSGDAWVHNSENCYINSDEKLVAAIGVENLVIISTKDAVLVMNRERSQDVKKAVEFLKQNQRSEYKRHREIYRPWGRCDVVVQTPRFNVNRITVKPGGAFSMADASPPRPSTGSFSPAPAR
;
A
#
# COMPACT_ATOMS: atom_id res chain seq x y z
N MET A 1 12.40 5.80 -33.19
CA MET A 1 11.82 7.14 -33.19
C MET A 1 10.59 7.10 -32.29
N MET A 2 10.71 7.59 -31.05
CA MET A 2 9.58 7.86 -30.14
C MET A 2 9.80 9.26 -29.59
N GLU A 3 9.40 10.21 -30.41
CA GLU A 3 9.42 11.63 -30.15
C GLU A 3 7.98 12.03 -29.82
N LYS A 4 7.79 12.75 -28.70
CA LYS A 4 6.55 13.43 -28.26
C LYS A 4 5.37 12.54 -27.83
N THR A 5 5.20 12.37 -26.52
CA THR A 5 3.86 12.19 -25.92
C THR A 5 3.83 12.86 -24.55
N ALA A 6 2.92 13.82 -24.36
CA ALA A 6 2.75 14.63 -23.15
C ALA A 6 1.69 14.06 -22.19
N ASP A 7 1.29 12.80 -22.36
CA ASP A 7 0.25 12.12 -21.60
C ASP A 7 0.82 10.84 -20.97
N ALA A 8 1.69 11.00 -19.97
CA ALA A 8 2.04 9.89 -19.10
C ALA A 8 0.89 9.68 -18.10
N VAL A 9 -0.06 8.83 -18.46
CA VAL A 9 -1.11 8.37 -17.55
C VAL A 9 -0.48 7.39 -16.57
N VAL A 10 -0.31 7.81 -15.31
CA VAL A 10 0.02 6.91 -14.20
C VAL A 10 -1.24 6.10 -13.91
N VAL A 11 -1.30 4.90 -14.48
CA VAL A 11 -2.31 3.91 -14.08
C VAL A 11 -1.90 3.41 -12.71
N GLY A 12 -2.72 3.71 -11.69
CA GLY A 12 -2.57 3.11 -10.37
C GLY A 12 -2.63 1.60 -10.52
N LEU A 13 -1.47 0.94 -10.40
CA LEU A 13 -1.41 -0.51 -10.44
C LEU A 13 -2.17 -1.01 -9.21
N ASP A 14 -3.25 -1.75 -9.43
CA ASP A 14 -3.87 -2.61 -8.43
C ASP A 14 -2.90 -3.77 -8.15
N ALA A 15 -1.79 -3.44 -7.49
CA ALA A 15 -0.80 -4.41 -7.05
C ALA A 15 -1.40 -5.15 -5.85
N ASP A 16 -2.12 -6.22 -6.12
CA ASP A 16 -2.16 -7.32 -5.18
C ASP A 16 -0.71 -7.74 -4.88
N TRP A 17 -0.44 -8.18 -3.65
CA TRP A 17 0.87 -8.69 -3.23
C TRP A 17 1.30 -9.96 -4.01
N SER A 18 0.67 -10.30 -5.14
CA SER A 18 0.99 -11.40 -6.05
C SER A 18 2.12 -11.08 -7.02
N ASP A 19 2.40 -9.80 -7.29
CA ASP A 19 3.40 -9.38 -8.28
C ASP A 19 4.81 -9.29 -7.69
N VAL A 20 5.12 -10.23 -6.80
CA VAL A 20 6.37 -10.33 -6.06
C VAL A 20 7.60 -10.46 -6.97
N GLY A 21 7.47 -11.12 -8.13
CA GLY A 21 8.51 -11.19 -9.16
C GLY A 21 8.61 -9.93 -10.03
N SER A 22 7.63 -9.02 -9.92
CA SER A 22 7.55 -7.79 -10.71
C SER A 22 8.47 -6.71 -10.17
N TRP A 23 8.77 -6.62 -8.86
CA TRP A 23 9.59 -5.51 -8.35
C TRP A 23 11.02 -5.49 -8.90
N SER A 24 11.64 -6.65 -9.03
CA SER A 24 12.95 -6.75 -9.68
C SER A 24 12.85 -6.35 -11.16
N ALA A 25 11.83 -6.82 -11.88
CA ALA A 25 11.59 -6.45 -13.27
C ALA A 25 11.26 -4.96 -13.45
N LEU A 26 10.52 -4.36 -12.52
CA LEU A 26 10.19 -2.94 -12.48
C LEU A 26 11.45 -2.12 -12.28
N TRP A 27 12.35 -2.53 -11.38
CA TRP A 27 13.65 -1.88 -11.25
C TRP A 27 14.47 -1.97 -12.55
N GLU A 28 14.50 -3.12 -13.22
CA GLU A 28 15.24 -3.32 -14.48
C GLU A 28 14.78 -2.34 -15.56
N VAL A 29 13.47 -2.19 -15.75
CA VAL A 29 12.89 -1.35 -16.82
C VAL A 29 12.74 0.13 -16.43
N SER A 30 12.88 0.46 -15.13
CA SER A 30 12.75 1.84 -14.66
C SER A 30 14.02 2.66 -14.91
N PRO A 31 13.87 3.98 -15.14
CA PRO A 31 14.99 4.90 -15.20
C PRO A 31 15.70 4.96 -13.85
N LYS A 32 17.03 4.88 -13.89
CA LYS A 32 17.90 4.84 -12.71
C LYS A 32 18.68 6.14 -12.58
N ASP A 33 19.03 6.50 -11.35
CA ASP A 33 20.00 7.56 -11.09
C ASP A 33 21.45 7.08 -11.38
N GLY A 34 22.44 7.94 -11.11
CA GLY A 34 23.86 7.61 -11.32
C GLY A 34 24.42 6.48 -10.45
N GLN A 35 23.67 6.02 -9.44
CA GLN A 35 24.04 4.95 -8.50
C GLN A 35 23.12 3.71 -8.68
N GLY A 36 22.33 3.66 -9.74
CA GLY A 36 21.43 2.54 -10.01
C GLY A 36 20.14 2.56 -9.19
N ASN A 37 19.82 3.64 -8.49
CA ASN A 37 18.59 3.74 -7.71
C ASN A 37 17.41 4.13 -8.60
N VAL A 38 16.26 3.54 -8.31
CA VAL A 38 14.96 3.91 -8.87
C VAL A 38 14.14 4.51 -7.75
N LEU A 39 13.73 5.76 -7.91
CA LEU A 39 12.94 6.51 -6.92
C LEU A 39 11.58 6.87 -7.51
N SER A 40 10.51 6.49 -6.82
CA SER A 40 9.13 6.83 -7.15
C SER A 40 8.44 7.43 -5.93
N GLY A 41 7.79 8.58 -6.12
CA GLY A 41 7.15 9.34 -5.05
C GLY A 41 8.14 10.18 -4.23
N ASP A 42 7.80 10.42 -2.95
CA ASP A 42 8.63 11.21 -2.04
C ASP A 42 9.74 10.34 -1.44
N ALA A 43 10.91 10.33 -2.09
CA ALA A 43 12.05 9.52 -1.71
C ALA A 43 13.36 10.29 -1.84
N TRP A 44 14.26 10.05 -0.89
CA TRP A 44 15.60 10.62 -0.87
C TRP A 44 16.64 9.56 -0.53
N VAL A 45 17.78 9.64 -1.20
CA VAL A 45 18.90 8.71 -1.02
C VAL A 45 20.20 9.44 -0.75
N HIS A 46 21.06 8.84 0.07
CA HIS A 46 22.42 9.32 0.31
C HIS A 46 23.37 8.15 0.52
N ASN A 47 24.41 8.06 -0.31
CA ASN A 47 25.35 6.94 -0.32
C ASN A 47 24.62 5.58 -0.38
N SER A 48 23.69 5.44 -1.34
CA SER A 48 22.88 4.23 -1.51
C SER A 48 22.92 3.82 -2.98
N GLU A 49 22.95 2.52 -3.24
CA GLU A 49 23.14 1.97 -4.59
C GLU A 49 22.16 0.85 -4.92
N ASN A 50 21.73 0.78 -6.18
CA ASN A 50 20.88 -0.30 -6.71
C ASN A 50 19.58 -0.52 -5.90
N CYS A 51 19.03 0.55 -5.31
CA CYS A 51 17.77 0.48 -4.55
C CYS A 51 16.56 0.76 -5.45
N TYR A 52 15.44 0.07 -5.19
CA TYR A 52 14.13 0.43 -5.70
C TYR A 52 13.30 1.00 -4.55
N ILE A 53 12.94 2.28 -4.60
CA ILE A 53 12.15 2.95 -3.58
C ILE A 53 10.86 3.46 -4.21
N ASN A 54 9.73 3.00 -3.70
CA ASN A 54 8.42 3.48 -4.08
C ASN A 54 7.65 3.91 -2.85
N SER A 55 7.24 5.19 -2.80
CA SER A 55 6.44 5.71 -1.70
C SER A 55 5.17 6.40 -2.18
N ASP A 56 4.03 5.98 -1.62
CA ASP A 56 2.72 6.56 -1.93
C ASP A 56 2.48 7.89 -1.18
N GLU A 57 2.83 8.00 0.11
CA GLU A 57 2.44 9.15 0.95
C GLU A 57 3.52 9.70 1.89
N LYS A 58 4.60 8.97 2.16
CA LYS A 58 5.59 9.34 3.20
C LYS A 58 6.97 9.55 2.59
N LEU A 59 7.75 10.48 3.12
CA LEU A 59 9.17 10.55 2.77
C LEU A 59 9.87 9.25 3.16
N VAL A 60 10.53 8.60 2.20
CA VAL A 60 11.46 7.50 2.45
C VAL A 60 12.88 8.02 2.28
N ALA A 61 13.63 8.08 3.39
CA ALA A 61 15.04 8.42 3.39
C ALA A 61 15.90 7.16 3.53
N ALA A 62 16.77 6.89 2.55
CA ALA A 62 17.64 5.72 2.53
C ALA A 62 19.11 6.12 2.49
N ILE A 63 19.86 5.79 3.56
CA ILE A 63 21.24 6.23 3.76
C ILE A 63 22.15 5.02 3.95
N GLY A 64 23.20 4.88 3.13
CA GLY A 64 24.19 3.82 3.31
C GLY A 64 23.65 2.42 3.04
N VAL A 65 22.63 2.30 2.18
CA VAL A 65 21.96 1.01 1.91
C VAL A 65 22.08 0.63 0.45
N GLU A 66 22.15 -0.68 0.19
CA GLU A 66 22.39 -1.20 -1.14
C GLU A 66 21.45 -2.37 -1.46
N ASN A 67 21.06 -2.48 -2.73
CA ASN A 67 20.31 -3.61 -3.28
C ASN A 67 18.99 -3.90 -2.55
N LEU A 68 18.30 -2.84 -2.10
CA LEU A 68 17.02 -2.94 -1.39
C LEU A 68 15.83 -2.59 -2.27
N VAL A 69 14.70 -3.24 -2.00
CA VAL A 69 13.37 -2.82 -2.42
C VAL A 69 12.67 -2.26 -1.18
N ILE A 70 12.28 -0.99 -1.23
CA ILE A 70 11.55 -0.29 -0.18
C ILE A 70 10.22 0.17 -0.77
N ILE A 71 9.12 -0.44 -0.33
CA ILE A 71 7.77 -0.06 -0.73
C ILE A 71 7.06 0.52 0.48
N SER A 72 6.74 1.80 0.42
CA SER A 72 5.96 2.51 1.45
C SER A 72 4.56 2.76 0.92
N THR A 73 3.63 1.92 1.36
CA THR A 73 2.20 2.13 1.15
C THR A 73 1.59 2.83 2.36
N LYS A 74 0.32 3.22 2.29
CA LYS A 74 -0.39 3.83 3.42
C LYS A 74 -0.42 2.94 4.66
N ASP A 75 -0.59 1.63 4.46
CA ASP A 75 -0.88 0.68 5.52
C ASP A 75 0.36 -0.08 6.03
N ALA A 76 1.36 -0.25 5.18
CA ALA A 76 2.58 -0.99 5.53
C ALA A 76 3.81 -0.50 4.74
N VAL A 77 4.97 -0.73 5.35
CA VAL A 77 6.27 -0.57 4.69
C VAL A 77 6.90 -1.95 4.53
N LEU A 78 7.24 -2.29 3.28
CA LEU A 78 8.05 -3.46 2.95
C LEU A 78 9.49 -3.01 2.74
N VAL A 79 10.42 -3.69 3.41
CA VAL A 79 11.86 -3.56 3.16
C VAL A 79 12.39 -4.97 2.90
N MET A 80 13.04 -5.17 1.76
CA MET A 80 13.65 -6.45 1.43
C MET A 80 14.89 -6.26 0.57
N ASN A 81 15.76 -7.26 0.59
CA ASN A 81 16.79 -7.37 -0.43
C ASN A 81 16.13 -7.70 -1.78
N ARG A 82 16.55 -7.04 -2.85
CA ARG A 82 15.98 -7.17 -4.20
C ARG A 82 16.11 -8.58 -4.79
N GLU A 83 17.11 -9.34 -4.39
CA GLU A 83 17.33 -10.74 -4.80
C GLU A 83 16.46 -11.73 -4.03
N ARG A 84 15.83 -11.27 -2.94
CA ARG A 84 14.94 -12.08 -2.09
C ARG A 84 13.48 -11.76 -2.34
N SER A 85 13.14 -11.26 -3.53
CA SER A 85 11.78 -10.88 -3.87
C SER A 85 10.79 -12.02 -3.58
N GLN A 86 11.11 -13.27 -3.92
CA GLN A 86 10.31 -14.47 -3.62
C GLN A 86 9.89 -14.62 -2.14
N ASP A 87 10.66 -14.09 -1.18
CA ASP A 87 10.37 -14.21 0.24
C ASP A 87 9.21 -13.33 0.72
N VAL A 88 8.70 -12.40 -0.10
CA VAL A 88 7.51 -11.59 0.23
C VAL A 88 6.29 -12.46 0.57
N LYS A 89 6.18 -13.66 -0.02
CA LYS A 89 5.12 -14.62 0.31
C LYS A 89 5.10 -14.97 1.81
N LYS A 90 6.28 -14.99 2.46
CA LYS A 90 6.40 -15.22 3.91
C LYS A 90 5.83 -14.05 4.71
N ALA A 91 6.04 -12.82 4.26
CA ALA A 91 5.42 -11.64 4.88
C ALA A 91 3.89 -11.68 4.74
N VAL A 92 3.37 -12.04 3.56
CA VAL A 92 1.93 -12.20 3.32
C VAL A 92 1.35 -13.31 4.21
N GLU A 93 2.04 -14.44 4.33
CA GLU A 93 1.62 -15.54 5.20
C GLU A 93 1.62 -15.14 6.69
N PHE A 94 2.64 -14.42 7.15
CA PHE A 94 2.68 -13.84 8.48
C PHE A 94 1.48 -12.91 8.74
N LEU A 95 1.15 -12.03 7.80
CA LEU A 95 -0.01 -11.14 7.94
C LEU A 95 -1.33 -11.92 8.01
N LYS A 96 -1.48 -12.98 7.20
CA LYS A 96 -2.65 -13.87 7.24
C LYS A 96 -2.79 -14.58 8.58
N GLN A 97 -1.70 -15.15 9.10
CA GLN A 97 -1.68 -15.87 10.37
C GLN A 97 -2.03 -14.97 11.56
N ASN A 98 -1.61 -13.70 11.51
CA ASN A 98 -1.89 -12.71 12.54
C ASN A 98 -3.21 -11.95 12.34
N GLN A 99 -4.06 -12.39 11.39
CA GLN A 99 -5.34 -11.75 11.04
C GLN A 99 -5.23 -10.23 10.75
N ARG A 100 -4.08 -9.83 10.21
CA ARG A 100 -3.78 -8.43 9.87
C ARG A 100 -4.42 -8.05 8.53
N SER A 101 -4.86 -6.81 8.37
CA SER A 101 -5.60 -6.36 7.18
C SER A 101 -4.70 -5.81 6.07
N GLU A 102 -3.42 -5.56 6.35
CA GLU A 102 -2.47 -4.87 5.47
C GLU A 102 -2.20 -5.61 4.14
N TYR A 103 -2.45 -6.93 4.11
CA TYR A 103 -2.38 -7.71 2.86
C TYR A 103 -3.68 -7.65 2.04
N LYS A 104 -4.79 -7.24 2.65
CA LYS A 104 -6.09 -7.02 2.01
C LYS A 104 -6.15 -5.54 1.66
N ARG A 105 -5.63 -5.15 0.50
CA ARG A 105 -5.68 -3.77 0.04
C ARG A 105 -7.14 -3.37 -0.21
N HIS A 106 -7.84 -2.89 0.82
CA HIS A 106 -9.20 -2.34 0.75
C HIS A 106 -9.36 -1.32 1.88
N ARG A 107 -8.76 -0.14 1.71
CA ARG A 107 -9.00 0.98 2.64
C ARG A 107 -9.67 2.19 2.00
N GLU A 108 -9.67 2.27 0.66
CA GLU A 108 -10.51 3.24 -0.03
C GLU A 108 -11.78 2.56 -0.54
N ILE A 109 -12.85 2.75 0.22
CA ILE A 109 -14.17 2.38 -0.24
C ILE A 109 -14.68 3.51 -1.12
N TYR A 110 -14.63 3.30 -2.44
CA TYR A 110 -15.22 4.22 -3.40
C TYR A 110 -16.75 4.11 -3.35
N ARG A 111 -17.39 5.27 -3.22
CA ARG A 111 -18.85 5.44 -3.19
C ARG A 111 -19.27 6.45 -4.25
N PRO A 112 -20.54 6.44 -4.69
CA PRO A 112 -21.04 7.41 -5.67
C PRO A 112 -20.77 8.87 -5.28
N TRP A 113 -20.82 9.16 -3.97
CA TRP A 113 -20.59 10.48 -3.40
C TRP A 113 -19.11 10.85 -3.16
N GLY A 114 -18.17 9.90 -3.22
CA GLY A 114 -16.78 10.15 -2.82
C GLY A 114 -15.98 8.91 -2.43
N ARG A 115 -15.05 9.06 -1.49
CA ARG A 115 -14.28 7.95 -0.89
C ARG A 115 -14.30 8.03 0.63
N CYS A 116 -14.32 6.87 1.28
CA CYS A 116 -14.11 6.72 2.71
C CYS A 116 -12.79 5.98 2.94
N ASP A 117 -11.94 6.56 3.78
CA ASP A 117 -10.70 5.97 4.24
C ASP A 117 -10.75 5.89 5.77
N VAL A 118 -10.68 4.68 6.33
CA VAL A 118 -10.57 4.52 7.78
C VAL A 118 -9.16 4.99 8.14
N VAL A 119 -8.92 6.02 8.92
CA VAL A 119 -7.55 6.49 9.28
C VAL A 119 -7.04 5.78 10.52
N VAL A 120 -7.91 5.56 11.50
CA VAL A 120 -7.58 4.89 12.77
C VAL A 120 -8.73 3.99 13.17
N GLN A 121 -8.45 2.75 13.54
CA GLN A 121 -9.43 1.82 14.10
C GLN A 121 -8.90 1.29 15.43
N THR A 122 -9.50 1.71 16.54
CA THR A 122 -9.14 1.24 17.88
C THR A 122 -10.40 0.81 18.64
N PRO A 123 -10.29 0.04 19.74
CA PRO A 123 -11.46 -0.31 20.55
C PRO A 123 -12.23 0.88 21.12
N ARG A 124 -11.59 2.06 21.24
CA ARG A 124 -12.18 3.25 21.87
C ARG A 124 -12.71 4.27 20.86
N PHE A 125 -12.09 4.37 19.70
CA PHE A 125 -12.51 5.32 18.67
C PHE A 125 -12.06 4.86 17.29
N ASN A 126 -12.88 5.26 16.31
CA ASN A 126 -12.58 5.12 14.89
C ASN A 126 -12.53 6.51 14.28
N VAL A 127 -11.46 6.79 13.53
CA VAL A 127 -11.32 8.02 12.76
C VAL A 127 -11.44 7.65 11.29
N ASN A 128 -12.40 8.23 10.58
CA ASN A 128 -12.55 8.06 9.15
C ASN A 128 -12.31 9.39 8.45
N ARG A 129 -11.52 9.38 7.39
CA ARG A 129 -11.36 10.47 6.44
C ARG A 129 -12.34 10.25 5.31
N ILE A 130 -13.29 11.16 5.18
CA ILE A 130 -14.30 11.13 4.13
C ILE A 130 -13.95 12.22 3.14
N THR A 131 -13.72 11.86 1.88
CA THR A 131 -13.54 12.83 0.79
C THR A 131 -14.81 12.83 -0.06
N VAL A 132 -15.52 13.95 -0.09
CA VAL A 132 -16.76 14.10 -0.87
C VAL A 132 -16.44 14.80 -2.18
N LYS A 133 -16.97 14.28 -3.30
CA LYS A 133 -16.85 14.93 -4.60
C LYS A 133 -17.64 16.25 -4.59
N PRO A 134 -17.24 17.28 -5.34
CA PRO A 134 -18.04 18.51 -5.48
C PRO A 134 -19.48 18.18 -5.89
N GLY A 135 -20.47 18.68 -5.14
CA GLY A 135 -21.90 18.40 -5.37
C GLY A 135 -22.39 17.04 -4.85
N GLY A 136 -21.51 16.21 -4.29
CA GLY A 136 -21.89 14.97 -3.62
C GLY A 136 -22.50 15.21 -2.24
N ALA A 137 -23.46 14.38 -1.86
CA ALA A 137 -24.02 14.31 -0.52
C ALA A 137 -23.98 12.86 -0.03
N PHE A 138 -23.79 12.67 1.27
CA PHE A 138 -23.78 11.34 1.90
C PHE A 138 -24.48 11.39 3.25
N SER A 139 -25.05 10.26 3.68
CA SER A 139 -25.55 10.10 5.04
C SER A 139 -24.48 9.53 5.96
N MET A 140 -24.53 9.87 7.24
CA MET A 140 -23.60 9.35 8.26
C MET A 140 -23.66 7.82 8.38
N ALA A 141 -24.81 7.21 8.04
CA ALA A 141 -24.96 5.77 7.93
C ALA A 141 -24.13 5.15 6.77
N ASP A 142 -23.98 5.88 5.66
CA ASP A 142 -23.26 5.42 4.46
C ASP A 142 -21.74 5.55 4.59
N ALA A 143 -21.28 6.41 5.50
CA ALA A 143 -19.86 6.65 5.78
C ALA A 143 -19.29 5.79 6.92
N SER A 144 -20.13 5.00 7.57
CA SER A 144 -19.68 4.05 8.59
C SER A 144 -19.01 2.83 7.93
N PRO A 145 -17.89 2.32 8.48
CA PRO A 145 -17.26 1.12 7.95
C PRO A 145 -18.23 -0.06 8.12
N PRO A 146 -18.15 -1.10 7.26
CA PRO A 146 -18.99 -2.27 7.41
C PRO A 146 -18.80 -2.83 8.83
N ARG A 147 -19.90 -3.03 9.56
CA ARG A 147 -19.82 -3.66 10.88
C ARG A 147 -19.17 -5.03 10.70
N PRO A 148 -18.18 -5.41 11.53
CA PRO A 148 -17.67 -6.77 11.50
C PRO A 148 -18.87 -7.70 11.68
N SER A 149 -18.98 -8.73 10.83
CA SER A 149 -20.01 -9.75 10.97
C SER A 149 -19.88 -10.33 12.37
N THR A 150 -20.82 -10.01 13.25
CA THR A 150 -20.94 -10.68 14.54
C THR A 150 -21.24 -12.13 14.23
N GLY A 151 -20.21 -12.98 14.28
CA GLY A 151 -20.40 -14.42 14.32
C GLY A 151 -21.37 -14.71 15.47
N SER A 152 -22.47 -15.39 15.16
CA SER A 152 -23.46 -15.81 16.13
C SER A 152 -22.79 -16.61 17.24
N PHE A 153 -22.53 -15.98 18.38
CA PHE A 153 -22.19 -16.68 19.61
C PHE A 153 -23.48 -17.33 20.10
N SER A 154 -23.67 -18.62 19.78
CA SER A 154 -24.60 -19.46 20.52
C SER A 154 -24.00 -19.71 21.91
N PRO A 155 -24.70 -19.37 23.01
CA PRO A 155 -24.22 -19.73 24.34
C PRO A 155 -24.30 -21.26 24.50
N ALA A 156 -23.18 -21.87 24.87
CA ALA A 156 -23.15 -23.28 25.26
C ALA A 156 -23.95 -23.49 26.56
N PRO A 157 -24.71 -24.60 26.70
CA PRO A 157 -25.48 -24.85 27.92
C PRO A 157 -24.54 -25.14 29.09
N ALA A 158 -24.83 -24.51 30.23
CA ALA A 158 -24.14 -24.73 31.49
C ALA A 158 -24.27 -26.19 31.96
N ARG A 159 -23.17 -26.75 32.47
CA ARG A 159 -23.13 -28.03 33.18
C ARG A 159 -23.48 -27.83 34.65
#